data_AF-A0A0M8TV16-F1
#
_entry.id   AF-A0A0M8TV16-F1
#
_cell.length_a   1.000
_cell.length_b   1.000
_cell.length_c   1.000
_cell.angle_alpha   90.00
_cell.angle_beta   90.00
_cell.angle_gamma   90.00
#
_symmetry.space_group_name_H-M   'P 1'
#
loop_
_entity.id
_entity.type
_entity.pdbx_description
1 polymer ?
#
loop_
_entity_poly.entity_id
_entity_poly.type
_entity_poly.pdbx_seq_one_letter_code
_entity_poly.pdbx_strand_id
1 'polypeptide(L)'
;DAGMLDNVWTLVILYTAMNLPIAVWMMRSFLAEVPKEILEAAEVDGAGLLTVLWRVVAPVAMPGLAATSLICFIFSWNEFMFAVNLTATQASTAPVFLVGFITNEGLFLARLCAAATLVSLPVLIAGFAAQD
;
A
#
# COMPACT_ATOMS: atom_id res chain seq x y z
N ASP A 1 -29.13 -6.09 6.43
CA ASP A 1 -27.97 -6.29 5.54
C ASP A 1 -27.21 -4.99 5.35
N ALA A 2 -26.01 -4.87 5.91
CA ALA A 2 -25.26 -3.60 5.99
C ALA A 2 -24.68 -3.08 4.66
N GLY A 3 -24.97 -3.73 3.51
CA GLY A 3 -24.49 -3.27 2.20
C GLY A 3 -22.97 -3.25 2.02
N MET A 4 -22.23 -4.04 2.82
CA MET A 4 -20.77 -4.02 2.86
C MET A 4 -20.09 -5.04 1.92
N LEU A 5 -20.84 -6.02 1.41
CA LEU A 5 -20.36 -6.96 0.39
C LEU A 5 -20.28 -6.26 -0.98
N ASP A 6 -19.31 -6.66 -1.79
CA ASP A 6 -19.01 -6.07 -3.10
C ASP A 6 -18.80 -4.55 -3.08
N ASN A 7 -18.08 -4.06 -2.06
CA ASN A 7 -17.81 -2.65 -1.83
C ASN A 7 -16.32 -2.37 -1.62
N VAL A 8 -15.77 -1.44 -2.41
CA VAL A 8 -14.36 -1.04 -2.38
C VAL A 8 -13.95 -0.52 -1.00
N TRP A 9 -14.82 0.20 -0.29
CA TRP A 9 -14.50 0.75 1.04
C TRP A 9 -14.29 -0.33 2.09
N THR A 10 -15.00 -1.45 1.98
CA THR A 10 -14.81 -2.60 2.87
C THR A 10 -13.42 -3.19 2.68
N LEU A 11 -12.95 -3.31 1.42
CA LEU A 11 -11.59 -3.76 1.13
C LEU A 11 -10.53 -2.75 1.61
N VAL A 12 -10.75 -1.45 1.43
CA VAL A 12 -9.84 -0.41 1.91
C VAL A 12 -9.61 -0.54 3.42
N ILE A 13 -10.67 -0.70 4.21
CA ILE A 13 -10.55 -0.86 5.66
C ILE A 13 -9.79 -2.14 6.02
N LEU A 14 -10.12 -3.27 5.39
CA LEU A 14 -9.45 -4.55 5.65
C LEU A 14 -7.96 -4.51 5.29
N TYR A 15 -7.63 -4.01 4.11
CA TYR A 15 -6.25 -3.92 3.65
C TYR A 15 -5.44 -2.94 4.50
N THR A 16 -6.04 -1.83 4.93
CA THR A 16 -5.40 -0.89 5.86
C THR A 16 -5.11 -1.58 7.18
N ALA A 17 -6.08 -2.28 7.77
CA ALA A 17 -5.90 -2.99 9.04
C ALA A 17 -4.82 -4.08 8.95
N MET A 18 -4.76 -4.80 7.83
CA MET A 18 -3.78 -5.86 7.60
C MET A 18 -2.36 -5.31 7.40
N ASN A 19 -2.21 -4.18 6.71
CA ASN A 19 -0.91 -3.54 6.49
C ASN A 19 -0.42 -2.70 7.67
N LEU A 20 -1.31 -2.33 8.61
CA LEU A 20 -0.97 -1.45 9.73
C LEU A 20 0.23 -1.93 10.57
N PRO A 21 0.34 -3.22 10.96
CA PRO A 21 1.45 -3.68 11.80
C PRO A 21 2.81 -3.51 11.12
N ILE A 22 2.91 -3.89 9.83
CA ILE A 22 4.16 -3.76 9.08
C ILE A 22 4.48 -2.29 8.81
N ALA A 23 3.47 -1.47 8.50
CA ALA A 23 3.65 -0.04 8.28
C ALA A 23 4.17 0.67 9.53
N VAL A 24 3.58 0.39 10.70
CA VAL A 24 4.02 0.96 11.98
C VAL A 24 5.43 0.49 12.33
N TRP A 25 5.73 -0.80 12.12
CA TRP A 25 7.05 -1.35 12.39
C TRP A 25 8.14 -0.69 11.53
N MET A 26 7.90 -0.56 10.21
CA MET A 26 8.82 0.11 9.30
C MET A 26 9.00 1.59 9.63
N MET A 27 7.89 2.32 9.78
CA MET A 27 7.95 3.75 10.09
C MET A 27 8.66 4.01 11.42
N ARG A 28 8.47 3.14 12.42
CA ARG A 28 9.22 3.23 13.68
C ARG A 28 10.73 3.12 13.46
N SER A 29 11.19 2.25 12.57
CA SER A 29 12.61 2.11 12.25
C SER A 29 13.18 3.40 11.68
N PHE A 30 12.51 3.97 10.66
CA PHE A 30 12.95 5.22 10.04
C PHE A 30 12.85 6.44 10.96
N LEU A 31 11.80 6.52 11.78
CA LEU A 31 11.68 7.59 12.76
C LEU A 31 12.78 7.52 13.84
N ALA A 32 13.30 6.32 14.14
CA ALA A 32 14.40 6.16 15.08
C ALA A 32 15.76 6.60 14.51
N GLU A 33 15.87 6.78 13.19
CA GLU A 33 17.06 7.30 12.52
C GLU A 33 17.14 8.82 12.54
N VAL A 34 16.06 9.51 12.93
CA VAL A 34 16.03 10.97 13.05
C VAL A 34 17.03 11.40 14.14
N PRO A 35 18.06 12.20 13.80
CA PRO A 35 19.07 12.63 14.77
C PRO A 35 18.44 13.47 15.87
N LYS A 36 18.78 13.16 17.12
CA LYS A 36 18.23 13.86 18.29
C LYS A 36 18.64 15.32 18.33
N GLU A 37 19.82 15.63 17.79
CA GLU A 37 20.42 16.96 17.75
C GLU A 37 19.54 17.94 16.96
N ILE A 38 18.89 17.48 15.90
CA ILE A 38 17.99 18.33 15.09
C ILE A 38 16.67 18.60 15.85
N LEU A 39 16.21 17.64 16.64
CA LEU A 39 15.02 17.81 17.48
C LEU A 39 15.29 18.78 18.63
N GLU A 40 16.44 18.65 19.29
CA GLU A 40 16.88 19.56 20.35
C GLU A 40 17.08 20.99 19.80
N ALA A 41 17.65 21.15 18.61
CA ALA A 41 17.77 22.45 17.96
C ALA A 41 16.39 23.08 17.68
N ALA A 42 15.43 22.30 17.20
CA ALA A 42 14.07 22.80 16.96
C ALA A 42 13.36 23.20 18.27
N GLU A 43 13.64 22.52 19.38
CA GLU A 43 13.14 22.88 20.71
C GLU A 43 13.77 24.19 21.23
N VAL A 44 15.08 24.37 21.04
CA VAL A 44 15.80 25.62 21.37
C VAL A 44 15.26 26.80 20.54
N ASP A 45 14.91 26.57 19.29
CA ASP A 45 14.26 27.55 18.39
C ASP A 45 12.78 27.82 18.77
N GLY A 46 12.24 27.15 19.79
CA GLY A 46 10.86 27.32 20.25
C GLY A 46 9.81 26.78 19.28
N ALA A 47 10.18 25.84 18.40
CA ALA A 47 9.25 25.26 17.44
C ALA A 47 8.17 24.42 18.14
N GLY A 48 6.90 24.69 17.83
CA GLY A 48 5.78 23.87 18.32
C GLY A 48 5.76 22.46 17.73
N LEU A 49 5.11 21.52 18.41
CA LEU A 49 5.05 20.09 18.02
C LEU A 49 4.64 19.86 16.57
N LEU A 50 3.63 20.59 16.08
CA LEU A 50 3.17 20.44 14.69
C LEU A 50 4.25 20.89 13.69
N THR A 51 5.00 21.94 14.01
CA THR A 51 6.12 22.42 13.20
C THR A 51 7.25 21.39 13.17
N VAL A 52 7.61 20.83 14.33
CA VAL A 52 8.64 19.78 14.43
C VAL A 52 8.23 18.56 13.61
N LEU A 53 6.99 18.08 13.75
CA LEU A 53 6.51 16.92 13.00
C LEU A 53 6.56 17.13 11.48
N TRP A 54 6.02 18.23 10.97
CA TRP A 54 5.88 18.43 9.52
C TRP A 54 7.12 19.02 8.84
N ARG A 55 7.91 19.85 9.53
CA ARG A 55 9.07 20.53 8.92
C ARG A 55 10.41 19.93 9.29
N VAL A 56 10.49 19.14 10.35
CA VAL A 56 11.75 18.52 10.80
C VAL A 56 11.70 17.01 10.60
N VAL A 57 10.72 16.33 11.21
CA VAL A 57 10.64 14.86 11.20
C VAL A 57 10.18 14.33 9.84
N ALA A 58 9.08 14.84 9.29
CA ALA A 58 8.50 14.36 8.05
C ALA A 58 9.47 14.33 6.84
N PRO A 59 10.26 15.39 6.54
CA PRO A 59 11.19 15.34 5.42
C PRO A 59 12.33 14.33 5.64
N VAL A 60 12.82 14.17 6.87
CA VAL A 60 13.86 13.18 7.19
C VAL A 60 13.32 11.76 7.07
N ALA A 61 12.07 11.53 7.49
CA ALA A 61 11.41 10.24 7.39
C ALA A 61 10.78 9.96 6.02
N MET A 62 10.83 10.91 5.08
CA MET A 62 10.17 10.82 3.77
C MET A 62 10.62 9.62 2.93
N PRO A 63 11.92 9.27 2.85
CA PRO A 63 12.35 8.06 2.15
C PRO A 63 11.77 6.79 2.79
N GLY A 64 11.69 6.78 4.12
CA GLY A 64 11.07 5.69 4.88
C GLY A 64 9.57 5.56 4.65
N LEU A 65 8.87 6.70 4.54
CA LEU A 65 7.46 6.75 4.18
C LEU A 65 7.23 6.24 2.76
N ALA A 66 8.07 6.63 1.80
CA ALA A 66 8.00 6.15 0.43
C ALA A 66 8.16 4.63 0.36
N ALA A 67 9.22 4.09 0.99
CA ALA A 67 9.46 2.63 1.05
C ALA A 67 8.30 1.87 1.73
N THR A 68 7.80 2.39 2.85
CA THR A 68 6.68 1.77 3.58
C THR A 68 5.40 1.79 2.74
N SER A 69 5.11 2.91 2.08
CA SER A 69 3.93 3.05 1.23
C SER A 69 3.97 2.12 0.02
N LEU A 70 5.15 1.93 -0.59
CA LEU A 70 5.35 0.97 -1.68
C LEU A 70 5.06 -0.46 -1.23
N ILE A 71 5.57 -0.88 -0.07
CA ILE A 71 5.32 -2.23 0.45
C ILE A 71 3.82 -2.43 0.74
N CYS A 72 3.17 -1.45 1.37
CA CYS A 72 1.73 -1.51 1.61
C CYS A 72 0.92 -1.58 0.31
N PHE A 73 1.35 -0.85 -0.72
CA PHE A 73 0.75 -0.89 -2.05
C PHE A 73 0.91 -2.27 -2.69
N ILE A 74 2.12 -2.85 -2.67
CA ILE A 74 2.38 -4.19 -3.22
C ILE A 74 1.51 -5.24 -2.53
N PHE A 75 1.42 -5.22 -1.20
CA PHE A 75 0.59 -6.16 -0.46
C PHE A 75 -0.90 -5.99 -0.76
N SER A 76 -1.39 -4.76 -0.82
CA SER A 76 -2.79 -4.48 -1.14
C SER A 76 -3.15 -4.83 -2.60
N TRP A 77 -2.24 -4.58 -3.53
CA TRP A 77 -2.43 -4.85 -4.96
C TRP A 77 -2.48 -6.36 -5.26
N ASN A 78 -1.70 -7.16 -4.53
CA ASN A 78 -1.65 -8.62 -4.67
C ASN A 78 -2.65 -9.35 -3.80
N GLU A 79 -3.41 -8.65 -2.93
CA GLU A 79 -4.37 -9.30 -2.04
C GLU A 79 -5.49 -9.95 -2.85
N PHE A 80 -5.66 -11.25 -2.63
CA PHE A 80 -6.62 -12.09 -3.34
C PHE A 80 -7.66 -12.72 -2.41
N MET A 81 -7.27 -13.10 -1.20
CA MET A 81 -8.09 -13.94 -0.32
C MET A 81 -9.33 -13.20 0.18
N PHE A 82 -9.20 -11.93 0.58
CA PHE A 82 -10.38 -11.14 0.94
C PHE A 82 -11.17 -10.71 -0.31
N ALA A 83 -10.48 -10.30 -1.37
CA ALA A 83 -11.13 -9.88 -2.60
C ALA A 83 -12.05 -10.97 -3.18
N VAL A 84 -11.58 -12.21 -3.31
CA VAL A 84 -12.36 -13.30 -3.91
C VAL A 84 -13.57 -13.71 -3.06
N ASN A 85 -13.52 -13.51 -1.75
CA ASN A 85 -14.58 -13.90 -0.83
C ASN A 85 -15.61 -12.78 -0.57
N LEU A 86 -15.20 -11.51 -0.67
CA LEU A 86 -16.02 -10.36 -0.28
C LEU A 86 -16.51 -9.53 -1.46
N THR A 87 -16.04 -9.80 -2.69
CA THR A 87 -16.42 -9.06 -3.88
C THR A 87 -17.03 -9.94 -4.96
N ALA A 88 -17.74 -9.30 -5.87
CA ALA A 88 -18.34 -9.93 -7.03
C ALA A 88 -18.01 -9.12 -8.28
N THR A 89 -18.88 -8.19 -8.67
CA THR A 89 -18.77 -7.46 -9.95
C THR A 89 -18.31 -6.02 -9.77
N GLN A 90 -18.73 -5.36 -8.70
CA GLN A 90 -18.50 -3.92 -8.53
C GLN A 90 -17.13 -3.62 -7.93
N ALA A 91 -16.63 -4.47 -7.02
CA ALA A 91 -15.38 -4.26 -6.29
C ALA A 91 -14.28 -5.28 -6.64
N SER A 92 -14.44 -6.03 -7.74
CA SER A 92 -13.48 -7.06 -8.16
C SER A 92 -12.07 -6.49 -8.34
N THR A 93 -11.07 -7.15 -7.76
CA THR A 93 -9.66 -6.73 -7.85
C THR A 93 -8.93 -7.42 -9.00
N ALA A 94 -7.74 -6.93 -9.34
CA ALA A 94 -6.94 -7.48 -10.44
C ALA A 94 -6.64 -8.99 -10.29
N PRO A 95 -6.26 -9.52 -9.10
CA PRO A 95 -6.10 -10.97 -8.91
C PRO A 95 -7.38 -11.78 -9.15
N VAL A 96 -8.55 -11.26 -8.70
CA VAL A 96 -9.84 -11.93 -8.91
C VAL A 96 -10.20 -11.98 -10.39
N PHE A 97 -9.95 -10.88 -11.11
CA PHE A 97 -10.13 -10.81 -12.55
C PHE A 97 -9.25 -11.82 -13.31
N LEU A 98 -7.99 -12.00 -12.89
CA LEU A 98 -7.07 -12.96 -13.51
C LEU A 98 -7.54 -14.41 -13.36
N VAL A 99 -8.05 -14.79 -12.19
CA VAL A 99 -8.59 -16.14 -11.95
C VAL A 99 -9.85 -16.39 -12.80
N GLY A 100 -10.60 -15.35 -13.17
CA GLY A 100 -11.73 -15.47 -14.10
C GLY A 100 -11.38 -16.02 -15.49
N PHE A 101 -10.11 -15.96 -15.92
CA PHE A 101 -9.66 -16.58 -17.18
C PHE A 101 -9.36 -18.08 -17.09
N ILE A 102 -9.35 -18.63 -15.87
CA ILE A 102 -9.16 -20.07 -15.64
C ILE A 102 -10.54 -20.75 -15.77
N THR A 103 -10.93 -21.01 -17.02
CA THR A 103 -12.25 -21.59 -17.36
C THR A 103 -12.18 -23.09 -17.69
N ASN A 104 -13.30 -23.80 -17.53
CA ASN A 104 -13.42 -25.23 -17.83
C ASN A 104 -13.23 -25.60 -19.32
N GLU A 105 -13.39 -24.65 -20.25
CA GLU A 105 -13.24 -24.90 -21.70
C GLU A 105 -11.80 -24.78 -22.22
N GLY A 106 -10.83 -24.66 -21.32
CA GLY A 106 -9.41 -24.58 -21.64
C GLY A 106 -8.76 -23.31 -21.12
N LEU A 107 -7.47 -23.41 -20.81
CA LEU A 107 -6.65 -22.26 -20.42
C LEU A 107 -6.47 -21.36 -21.65
N PHE A 108 -7.10 -20.19 -21.64
CA PHE A 108 -6.71 -19.09 -22.52
C PHE A 108 -5.39 -18.49 -22.04
N LEU A 109 -4.33 -19.30 -22.04
CA LEU A 109 -3.03 -18.96 -21.48
C LEU A 109 -2.49 -17.65 -22.07
N ALA A 110 -2.68 -17.42 -23.36
CA ALA A 110 -2.31 -16.17 -24.02
C ALA A 110 -3.02 -14.95 -23.43
N ARG A 111 -4.32 -15.05 -23.10
CA ARG A 111 -5.09 -13.95 -22.47
C ARG A 111 -4.67 -13.76 -21.01
N LEU A 112 -4.47 -14.86 -20.27
CA LEU A 112 -4.00 -14.81 -18.89
C LEU A 112 -2.61 -14.15 -18.80
N CYS A 113 -1.67 -14.54 -19.65
CA CYS A 113 -0.33 -13.93 -19.70
C CYS A 113 -0.40 -12.45 -20.05
N ALA A 114 -1.18 -12.07 -21.07
CA ALA A 114 -1.35 -10.66 -21.46
C ALA A 114 -1.95 -9.82 -20.31
N ALA A 115 -2.98 -10.34 -19.64
CA ALA A 115 -3.58 -9.67 -18.49
C ALA A 115 -2.60 -9.57 -17.31
N ALA A 116 -1.86 -10.64 -17.00
CA ALA A 116 -0.86 -10.65 -15.92
C ALA A 116 0.26 -9.63 -16.17
N THR A 117 0.71 -9.48 -17.42
CA THR A 117 1.69 -8.44 -17.80
C THR A 117 1.13 -7.04 -17.51
N LEU A 118 -0.12 -6.76 -17.92
CA LEU A 118 -0.76 -5.46 -17.66
C LEU A 118 -0.95 -5.19 -16.16
N VAL A 119 -1.39 -6.19 -15.40
CA VAL A 119 -1.59 -6.10 -13.94
C VAL A 119 -0.28 -5.87 -13.18
N SER A 120 0.86 -6.26 -13.76
CA SER A 120 2.19 -6.02 -13.16
C SER A 120 2.67 -4.57 -13.34
N LEU A 121 2.17 -3.83 -14.34
CA LEU A 121 2.67 -2.49 -14.66
C LEU A 121 2.50 -1.47 -13.52
N PRO A 122 1.36 -1.37 -12.81
CA PRO A 122 1.20 -0.41 -11.73
C PRO A 122 2.20 -0.63 -10.59
N VAL A 123 2.54 -1.88 -10.30
CA VAL A 123 3.55 -2.23 -9.29
C VAL A 123 4.94 -1.78 -9.72
N LEU A 124 5.30 -1.99 -10.98
CA LEU A 124 6.58 -1.53 -11.53
C LEU A 124 6.67 0.01 -11.48
N ILE A 125 5.62 0.70 -11.91
CA ILE A 125 5.57 2.17 -11.91
C ILE A 125 5.70 2.71 -10.48
N ALA A 126 4.97 2.14 -9.51
CA ALA A 126 5.09 2.52 -8.12
C ALA A 126 6.51 2.25 -7.57
N GLY A 127 7.13 1.14 -7.97
CA GLY A 127 8.50 0.80 -7.61
C GLY A 127 9.51 1.82 -8.12
N PHE A 128 9.41 2.25 -9.38
CA PHE A 128 10.27 3.31 -9.93
C PHE A 128 10.02 4.66 -9.24
N ALA A 129 8.76 5.04 -9.03
CA ALA A 129 8.40 6.30 -8.39
C ALA A 129 8.86 6.41 -6.93
N ALA A 130 9.12 5.30 -6.25
CA ALA A 130 9.62 5.27 -4.88
C ALA A 130 11.16 5.25 -4.78
N GLN A 131 11.87 5.07 -5.91
CA GLN A 131 13.33 5.07 -5.97
C GLN A 131 13.93 6.46 -6.19
N ASP A 132 13.14 7.40 -6.75
CA ASP A 132 13.48 8.80 -6.98
C ASP A 132 13.05 9.70 -5.80
#